data_AF-A0A640T928-F1
#
_entry.id   AF-A0A640T928-F1
#
_cell.length_a   1.000
_cell.length_b   1.000
_cell.length_c   1.000
_cell.angle_alpha   90.00
_cell.angle_beta   90.00
_cell.angle_gamma   90.00
#
_symmetry.space_group_name_H-M   'P 1'
#
loop_
_entity.id
_entity.type
_entity.pdbx_description
1 polymer ?
#
loop_
_entity_poly.entity_id
_entity_poly.type
_entity_poly.pdbx_seq_one_letter_code
_entity_poly.pdbx_strand_id
1 'polypeptide(L)'
;MATSLSPPSDSGSAREMRPVPRHAQNSSAASSLVPYSADGMTTLASFTFVRHIDGLRYHFERYGEHNDRPAYRRTDGNVWCVWSPSDGWHCEIADGLVTAHPLNSHADDLEPPATVWRSFKDDRSYLYDLRTLAPEA
;
A
#
# COMPACT_ATOMS: atom_id res chain seq x y z
N MET A 1 13.55 -50.60 32.50
CA MET A 1 13.59 -51.59 31.41
C MET A 1 12.62 -51.11 30.34
N ALA A 2 13.11 -50.63 29.19
CA ALA A 2 12.30 -50.26 28.05
C ALA A 2 13.04 -50.71 26.79
N THR A 3 12.34 -51.44 25.94
CA THR A 3 12.85 -52.32 24.88
C THR A 3 13.08 -51.56 23.57
N SER A 4 14.20 -51.87 22.91
CA SER A 4 14.59 -51.46 21.57
C SER A 4 13.58 -51.83 20.48
N LEU A 5 13.44 -50.97 19.47
CA LEU A 5 12.93 -51.35 18.14
C LEU A 5 13.74 -50.62 17.07
N SER A 6 14.59 -51.36 16.34
CA SER A 6 15.14 -50.96 15.05
C SER A 6 14.24 -51.48 13.93
N PRO A 7 14.09 -50.77 12.79
CA PRO A 7 13.48 -51.33 11.58
C PRO A 7 14.52 -51.99 10.65
N PRO A 8 14.17 -53.05 9.90
CA PRO A 8 15.02 -53.62 8.85
C PRO A 8 14.70 -53.10 7.44
N SER A 9 15.73 -53.24 6.61
CA SER A 9 15.93 -52.91 5.19
C SER A 9 14.92 -53.54 4.23
N ASP A 10 14.73 -52.94 3.04
CA ASP A 10 15.38 -53.37 1.78
C ASP A 10 14.67 -52.77 0.55
N SER A 11 15.40 -52.80 -0.57
CA SER A 11 14.93 -52.91 -1.96
C SER A 11 15.08 -51.66 -2.83
N GLY A 12 15.99 -51.74 -3.81
CA GLY A 12 15.96 -50.84 -4.97
C GLY A 12 17.23 -50.83 -5.81
N SER A 13 17.62 -51.95 -6.41
CA SER A 13 18.58 -51.94 -7.53
C SER A 13 17.98 -51.22 -8.74
N ALA A 14 18.64 -50.15 -9.20
CA ALA A 14 18.44 -49.63 -10.55
C ALA A 14 19.77 -49.12 -11.12
N ARG A 15 20.36 -50.00 -11.94
CA ARG A 15 21.19 -49.75 -13.12
C ARG A 15 21.07 -48.31 -13.64
N GLU A 16 22.18 -47.55 -13.65
CA GLU A 16 22.23 -46.29 -14.40
C GLU A 16 23.29 -46.34 -15.50
N MET A 17 22.80 -46.10 -16.70
CA MET A 17 23.46 -46.18 -17.98
C MET A 17 24.33 -44.94 -18.24
N ARG A 18 25.40 -45.14 -19.00
CA ARG A 18 26.29 -44.09 -19.52
C ARG A 18 25.48 -43.00 -20.28
N PRO A 19 25.86 -41.72 -20.19
CA PRO A 19 25.21 -40.68 -20.95
C PRO A 19 25.65 -40.71 -22.43
N VAL A 20 24.66 -40.66 -23.32
CA VAL A 20 24.85 -40.35 -24.76
C VAL A 20 24.59 -38.85 -24.92
N PRO A 21 25.48 -38.06 -25.55
CA PRO A 21 25.21 -36.66 -25.83
C PRO A 21 24.24 -36.56 -27.02
N ARG A 22 23.05 -35.98 -26.81
CA ARG A 22 22.21 -35.50 -27.90
C ARG A 22 22.38 -34.00 -28.06
N HIS A 23 22.90 -33.62 -29.22
CA HIS A 23 22.87 -32.26 -29.72
C HIS A 23 21.44 -31.76 -29.92
N ALA A 24 21.24 -30.52 -29.47
CA ALA A 24 20.39 -29.47 -30.04
C ALA A 24 18.93 -29.79 -30.35
N GLN A 25 18.02 -29.18 -29.56
CA GLN A 25 16.83 -28.56 -30.12
C GLN A 25 16.70 -27.14 -29.57
N ASN A 26 16.99 -26.20 -30.46
CA ASN A 26 16.66 -24.80 -30.37
C ASN A 26 15.16 -24.68 -30.61
N SER A 27 14.37 -24.21 -29.64
CA SER A 27 13.02 -23.68 -29.89
C SER A 27 12.61 -22.75 -28.76
N SER A 28 12.54 -21.49 -29.15
CA SER A 28 11.85 -20.38 -28.52
C SER A 28 10.60 -20.80 -27.75
N ALA A 29 10.65 -20.58 -26.45
CA ALA A 29 9.65 -19.74 -25.79
C ALA A 29 10.39 -19.11 -24.62
N ALA A 30 10.76 -17.84 -24.78
CA ALA A 30 10.78 -16.98 -23.61
C ALA A 30 9.37 -17.04 -23.05
N SER A 31 9.12 -17.97 -22.13
CA SER A 31 8.11 -17.77 -21.11
C SER A 31 8.60 -16.59 -20.30
N SER A 32 8.41 -15.41 -20.88
CA SER A 32 8.04 -14.22 -20.15
C SER A 32 6.81 -14.65 -19.36
N LEU A 33 7.07 -15.25 -18.19
CA LEU A 33 6.19 -15.10 -17.07
C LEU A 33 6.22 -13.61 -16.80
N VAL A 34 5.38 -12.89 -17.54
CA VAL A 34 4.80 -11.65 -17.07
C VAL A 34 4.20 -12.09 -15.73
N PRO A 35 4.78 -11.73 -14.58
CA PRO A 35 4.04 -11.95 -13.36
C PRO A 35 2.74 -11.20 -13.58
N TYR A 36 1.64 -11.95 -13.45
CA TYR A 36 0.27 -11.48 -13.42
C TYR A 36 0.30 -10.04 -12.93
N SER A 37 -0.01 -9.09 -13.83
CA SER A 37 -0.26 -7.73 -13.42
C SER A 37 -1.38 -7.86 -12.40
N ALA A 38 -1.02 -7.89 -11.12
CA ALA A 38 -1.85 -7.24 -10.15
C ALA A 38 -2.02 -5.85 -10.77
N ASP A 39 -3.19 -5.60 -11.32
CA ASP A 39 -3.87 -4.34 -11.11
C ASP A 39 -3.83 -4.05 -9.59
N GLY A 40 -2.63 -3.74 -9.08
CA GLY A 40 -2.35 -3.31 -7.73
C GLY A 40 -2.86 -1.89 -7.67
N MET A 41 -4.19 -1.80 -7.62
CA MET A 41 -5.02 -0.72 -7.12
C MET A 41 -4.19 0.49 -6.76
N THR A 42 -4.08 1.40 -7.74
CA THR A 42 -3.22 2.58 -7.81
C THR A 42 -3.20 3.35 -6.51
N THR A 43 -2.40 2.91 -5.54
CA THR A 43 -2.45 3.52 -4.23
C THR A 43 -1.67 4.82 -4.29
N LEU A 44 -2.29 5.96 -3.98
CA LEU A 44 -1.72 7.28 -4.19
C LEU A 44 -0.34 7.35 -3.55
N ALA A 45 0.65 7.76 -4.34
CA ALA A 45 2.01 8.02 -3.85
C ALA A 45 2.05 9.34 -3.07
N SER A 46 1.29 10.34 -3.52
CA SER A 46 1.19 11.65 -2.91
C SER A 46 -0.09 12.36 -3.32
N PHE A 47 -0.43 13.42 -2.58
CA PHE A 47 -1.51 14.34 -2.92
C PHE A 47 -1.24 15.71 -2.30
N THR A 48 -2.07 16.69 -2.64
CA THR A 48 -1.95 18.07 -2.13
C THR A 48 -3.29 18.56 -1.59
N PHE A 49 -3.28 19.13 -0.38
CA PHE A 49 -4.39 19.96 0.09
C PHE A 49 -4.21 21.40 -0.38
N VAL A 50 -5.24 21.96 -1.02
CA VAL A 50 -5.25 23.35 -1.51
C VAL A 50 -6.33 24.14 -0.79
N ARG A 51 -5.94 25.14 0.01
CA ARG A 51 -6.89 25.94 0.79
C ARG A 51 -7.74 26.84 -0.10
N HIS A 52 -9.05 26.90 0.15
CA HIS A 52 -9.99 27.68 -0.68
C HIS A 52 -9.73 29.19 -0.65
N ILE A 53 -9.39 29.77 0.50
CA ILE A 53 -9.36 31.23 0.68
C ILE A 53 -8.16 31.91 0.00
N ASP A 54 -7.01 31.22 -0.08
CA ASP A 54 -5.76 31.81 -0.56
C ASP A 54 -4.88 30.85 -1.37
N GLY A 55 -5.36 29.64 -1.64
CA GLY A 55 -4.63 28.66 -2.45
C GLY A 55 -3.40 28.06 -1.77
N LEU A 56 -3.21 28.24 -0.46
CA LEU A 56 -2.10 27.63 0.27
C LEU A 56 -2.09 26.11 0.07
N ARG A 57 -0.90 25.56 -0.23
CA ARG A 57 -0.72 24.15 -0.57
C ARG A 57 0.06 23.41 0.48
N TYR A 58 -0.44 22.23 0.87
CA TYR A 58 0.27 21.29 1.71
C TYR A 58 0.42 19.96 0.99
N HIS A 59 1.66 19.53 0.81
CA HIS A 59 1.98 18.28 0.13
C HIS A 59 2.07 17.14 1.14
N PHE A 60 1.48 16.01 0.78
CA PHE A 60 1.48 14.78 1.57
C PHE A 60 2.08 13.66 0.74
N GLU A 61 2.97 12.90 1.35
CA GLU A 61 3.62 11.74 0.74
C GLU A 61 3.28 10.49 1.53
N ARG A 62 3.16 9.36 0.82
CA ARG A 62 3.00 8.06 1.47
C ARG A 62 4.22 7.79 2.34
N TYR A 63 3.96 7.43 3.59
CA TYR A 63 5.00 7.09 4.55
C TYR A 63 4.97 5.60 4.95
N GLY A 64 3.79 4.98 4.93
CA GLY A 64 3.62 3.58 5.30
C GLY A 64 2.16 3.17 5.32
N GLU A 65 1.79 2.33 6.27
CA GLU A 65 0.42 1.83 6.48
C GLU A 65 -0.02 2.03 7.93
N HIS A 66 -1.33 2.23 8.12
CA HIS A 66 -2.00 2.38 9.39
C HIS A 66 -3.44 1.84 9.27
N ASN A 67 -3.84 0.93 10.17
CA ASN A 67 -5.15 0.25 10.12
C ASN A 67 -5.46 -0.36 8.74
N ASP A 68 -4.51 -1.11 8.17
CA ASP A 68 -4.61 -1.76 6.86
C ASP A 68 -4.84 -0.81 5.67
N ARG A 69 -4.62 0.49 5.87
CA ARG A 69 -4.72 1.53 4.85
C ARG A 69 -3.44 2.36 4.77
N PRO A 70 -3.18 3.03 3.64
CA PRO A 70 -1.99 3.86 3.54
C PRO A 70 -1.99 5.03 4.53
N ALA A 71 -0.82 5.29 5.11
CA ALA A 71 -0.57 6.46 5.94
C ALA A 71 0.25 7.48 5.18
N TYR A 72 -0.21 8.73 5.20
CA TYR A 72 0.45 9.84 4.51
C TYR A 72 0.93 10.87 5.51
N ARG A 73 2.12 11.42 5.28
CA ARG A 73 2.70 12.47 6.11
C ARG A 73 2.87 13.74 5.30
N ARG A 74 2.53 14.88 5.91
CA ARG A 74 2.80 16.20 5.35
C ARG A 74 4.31 16.44 5.27
N THR A 75 4.79 16.99 4.16
CA THR A 75 6.24 17.13 3.91
C THR A 75 6.90 18.25 4.72
N ASP A 76 6.13 19.25 5.14
CA ASP A 76 6.62 20.42 5.89
C ASP A 76 6.25 20.40 7.39
N GLY A 77 5.78 19.27 7.92
CA GLY A 77 5.33 19.19 9.31
C GLY A 77 4.97 17.80 9.81
N ASN A 78 4.46 17.73 11.04
CA ASN A 78 4.02 16.47 11.65
C ASN A 78 2.49 16.34 11.64
N VAL A 79 1.91 16.50 10.45
CA VAL A 79 0.49 16.22 10.21
C VAL A 79 0.42 14.93 9.39
N TRP A 80 -0.44 14.02 9.83
CA TRP A 80 -0.68 12.74 9.21
C TRP A 80 -2.08 12.73 8.61
N CYS A 81 -2.25 12.05 7.49
CA CYS A 81 -3.56 11.71 6.92
C CYS A 81 -3.66 10.20 6.91
N VAL A 82 -4.57 9.67 7.72
CA VAL A 82 -4.70 8.26 8.04
C VAL A 82 -6.18 7.88 8.09
N TRP A 83 -6.42 6.58 8.09
CA TRP A 83 -7.76 6.02 8.30
C TRP A 83 -7.87 5.35 9.67
N SER A 84 -9.02 5.46 10.30
CA SER A 84 -9.42 4.67 11.45
C SER A 84 -10.85 4.16 11.32
N PRO A 85 -11.22 3.05 11.99
CA PRO A 85 -12.60 2.57 12.00
C PRO A 85 -13.61 3.54 12.62
N SER A 86 -13.17 4.44 13.51
CA SER A 86 -14.03 5.39 14.21
C SER A 86 -14.31 6.65 13.39
N ASP A 87 -13.30 7.16 12.69
CA ASP A 87 -13.32 8.49 12.07
C ASP A 87 -13.25 8.42 10.54
N GLY A 88 -13.00 7.24 10.00
CA GLY A 88 -12.61 7.05 8.62
C GLY A 88 -11.31 7.82 8.30
N TRP A 89 -11.19 8.34 7.09
CA TRP A 89 -10.10 9.25 6.71
C TRP A 89 -10.17 10.57 7.46
N HIS A 90 -9.06 10.93 8.10
CA HIS A 90 -8.90 12.18 8.83
C HIS A 90 -7.44 12.62 8.81
N CYS A 91 -7.21 13.88 9.15
CA CYS A 91 -5.87 14.36 9.45
C CYS A 91 -5.68 14.49 10.95
N GLU A 92 -4.53 14.05 11.45
CA GLU A 92 -4.16 14.17 12.86
C GLU A 92 -2.74 14.73 13.02
N ILE A 93 -2.45 15.25 14.21
CA ILE A 93 -1.10 15.62 14.62
C ILE A 93 -0.61 14.65 15.70
N ALA A 94 0.55 14.96 16.31
CA ALA A 94 1.04 14.22 17.46
C ALA A 94 -0.08 14.02 18.52
N ASP A 95 -0.01 12.88 19.21
CA ASP A 95 -0.96 12.45 20.24
C ASP A 95 -2.39 12.11 19.73
N GLY A 96 -2.57 11.95 18.41
CA GLY A 96 -3.84 11.52 17.81
C GLY A 96 -4.90 12.62 17.79
N LEU A 97 -4.51 13.89 17.97
CA LEU A 97 -5.46 14.99 17.88
C LEU A 97 -5.90 15.18 16.44
N VAL A 98 -7.16 14.88 16.17
CA VAL A 98 -7.78 15.07 14.86
C VAL A 98 -7.92 16.56 14.54
N THR A 99 -7.40 16.96 13.39
CA THR A 99 -7.35 18.35 12.92
C THR A 99 -8.06 18.56 11.60
N ALA A 100 -8.52 17.51 10.91
CA ALA A 100 -9.35 17.66 9.72
C ALA A 100 -10.18 16.41 9.38
N HIS A 101 -11.32 16.61 8.73
CA HIS A 101 -12.15 15.55 8.13
C HIS A 101 -12.64 15.93 6.73
N PRO A 102 -12.93 14.94 5.86
CA PRO A 102 -13.66 15.17 4.63
C PRO A 102 -15.09 15.67 4.94
N LEU A 103 -15.58 16.61 4.14
CA LEU A 103 -16.89 17.25 4.39
C LEU A 103 -18.07 16.34 4.02
N ASN A 104 -17.92 15.56 2.94
CA ASN A 104 -19.03 14.87 2.25
C ASN A 104 -18.77 13.37 1.97
N SER A 105 -17.88 12.69 2.69
CA SER A 105 -17.53 11.28 2.40
C SER A 105 -17.75 10.38 3.60
N HIS A 106 -18.45 9.26 3.38
CA HIS A 106 -18.26 8.06 4.21
C HIS A 106 -16.89 7.51 3.84
N ALA A 107 -15.94 7.67 4.75
CA ALA A 107 -14.53 7.61 4.45
C ALA A 107 -13.97 6.18 4.55
N ASP A 108 -14.67 5.20 3.98
CA ASP A 108 -14.27 3.77 3.97
C ASP A 108 -13.54 3.35 2.69
N ASP A 109 -13.22 4.29 1.80
CA ASP A 109 -12.43 4.04 0.60
C ASP A 109 -10.96 3.73 0.94
N LEU A 110 -10.28 2.94 0.10
CA LEU A 110 -8.87 2.57 0.31
C LEU A 110 -7.92 3.76 0.33
N GLU A 111 -8.38 4.92 -0.14
CA GLU A 111 -7.61 6.14 -0.30
C GLU A 111 -8.35 7.33 0.30
N PRO A 112 -7.62 8.37 0.72
CA PRO A 112 -8.25 9.58 1.19
C PRO A 112 -9.07 10.21 0.05
N PRO A 113 -10.36 10.56 0.28
CA PRO A 113 -11.23 11.03 -0.77
C PRO A 113 -10.77 12.37 -1.33
N ALA A 114 -10.68 12.45 -2.66
CA ALA A 114 -10.38 13.66 -3.44
C ALA A 114 -11.59 14.64 -3.44
N THR A 115 -11.92 15.14 -2.26
CA THR A 115 -13.07 16.01 -1.99
C THR A 115 -12.66 17.24 -1.19
N VAL A 116 -13.64 18.01 -0.73
CA VAL A 116 -13.43 19.12 0.20
C VAL A 116 -13.23 18.58 1.61
N TRP A 117 -12.21 19.08 2.29
CA TRP A 117 -11.89 18.78 3.67
C TRP A 117 -11.98 20.04 4.52
N ARG A 118 -12.49 19.88 5.74
CA ARG A 118 -12.50 20.93 6.75
C ARG A 118 -11.41 20.63 7.78
N SER A 119 -10.49 21.56 7.94
CA SER A 119 -9.50 21.54 9.02
C SER A 119 -9.86 22.52 10.12
N PHE A 120 -9.60 22.13 11.36
CA PHE A 120 -9.81 22.90 12.58
C PHE A 120 -8.47 23.42 13.07
N LYS A 121 -8.40 24.73 13.33
CA LYS A 121 -7.24 25.40 13.90
C LYS A 121 -7.72 26.40 14.93
N ASP A 122 -7.59 26.04 16.21
CA ASP A 122 -8.05 26.81 17.36
C ASP A 122 -9.53 27.22 17.19
N ASP A 123 -9.80 28.52 17.10
CA ASP A 123 -11.13 29.11 16.94
C ASP A 123 -11.60 29.21 15.48
N ARG A 124 -10.83 28.67 14.53
CA ARG A 124 -11.09 28.79 13.09
C ARG A 124 -11.21 27.44 12.41
N SER A 125 -11.93 27.44 11.30
CA SER A 125 -11.92 26.34 10.35
C SER A 125 -11.58 26.84 8.95
N TYR A 126 -10.89 25.99 8.20
CA TYR A 126 -10.50 26.26 6.82
C TYR A 126 -10.91 25.10 5.94
N LEU A 127 -11.33 25.42 4.71
CA LEU A 127 -11.67 24.43 3.69
C LEU A 127 -10.51 24.23 2.73
N TYR A 128 -10.25 22.98 2.36
CA TYR A 128 -9.23 22.58 1.42
C TYR A 128 -9.80 21.60 0.40
N ASP A 129 -9.37 21.67 -0.85
CA ASP A 129 -9.53 20.58 -1.80
C ASP A 129 -8.39 19.58 -1.63
N LEU A 130 -8.68 18.29 -1.49
CA LEU A 130 -7.69 17.25 -1.72
C LEU A 130 -7.56 17.02 -3.22
N ARG A 131 -6.36 17.21 -3.76
CA ARG A 131 -6.04 17.00 -5.17
C ARG A 131 -4.99 15.92 -5.31
N THR A 132 -5.34 14.87 -6.02
CA THR A 132 -4.41 13.83 -6.45
C THR A 132 -3.74 14.31 -7.73
N LEU A 133 -2.41 14.20 -7.82
CA LEU A 133 -1.76 14.29 -9.12
C LEU A 133 -2.07 12.97 -9.81
N ALA A 134 -3.00 12.97 -10.76
CA ALA A 134 -3.11 11.83 -11.65
C ALA A 134 -1.72 11.61 -12.28
N PRO A 135 -1.21 10.37 -12.37
CA PRO A 135 -0.06 10.13 -13.22
C PRO A 135 -0.42 10.60 -14.63
N GLU A 136 0.42 11.43 -15.24
CA GLU A 136 0.29 11.76 -16.67
C GLU A 136 0.14 10.45 -17.45
N ALA A 137 -0.91 10.38 -18.26
CA ALA A 137 -1.22 9.23 -19.12
C ALA A 137 -0.26 9.12 -20.31
#